data_AF-A0A7C5U1Q6-F1
#
_entry.id   AF-A0A7C5U1Q6-F1
#
_cell.length_a   1.000
_cell.length_b   1.000
_cell.length_c   1.000
_cell.angle_alpha   90.00
_cell.angle_beta   90.00
_cell.angle_gamma   90.00
#
_symmetry.space_group_name_H-M   'P 1'
#
loop_
_entity.id
_entity.type
_entity.pdbx_description
1 polymer ?
#
loop_
_entity_poly.entity_id
_entity_poly.type
_entity_poly.pdbx_seq_one_letter_code
_entity_poly.pdbx_strand_id
1 'polypeptide(L)'
;MKSFILARSPIPTVDKDQSLSNAVEIMEYEGLSALPVLDDGRFVGIVTVRDILSRIWGERVRMISLSSLYVSSVMKTDIPIVSLDSSLFEASELMIKHGLIAIPIINNGKPVGMIFEEDFPKLFLDSNADSSEFIIRNPRIVDIDSSLLNVRLLMLKENLRFIPVVKGERFVGVVRDFDIVTVLKFIQDKVSSQHRVSRVKSLRASDVMRSTKAYFYGYPPISVVAKLILDEGGLGAVALNEDNSVLGIVNVRIFIKMLLSWGFV
;
A
#
# COMPACT_ATOMS: atom_id res chain seq x y z
N MET A 1 4.07 -24.29 7.37
CA MET A 1 3.08 -23.32 7.89
C MET A 1 1.85 -23.28 6.97
N LYS A 2 0.62 -23.49 7.47
CA LYS A 2 -0.60 -23.50 6.63
C LYS A 2 -0.91 -22.08 6.07
N SER A 3 -1.45 -21.99 4.86
CA SER A 3 -1.85 -20.75 4.13
C SER A 3 -2.66 -19.73 4.92
N PHE A 4 -3.48 -20.17 5.88
CA PHE A 4 -4.53 -19.33 6.46
C PHE A 4 -4.10 -18.41 7.59
N ILE A 5 -2.90 -18.54 8.16
CA ILE A 5 -2.53 -17.76 9.36
C ILE A 5 -2.53 -16.24 9.11
N LEU A 6 -2.28 -15.80 7.88
CA LEU A 6 -2.33 -14.39 7.48
C LEU A 6 -3.53 -14.04 6.59
N ALA A 7 -4.40 -15.01 6.27
CA ALA A 7 -5.50 -14.77 5.36
C ALA A 7 -6.55 -13.86 6.00
N ARG A 8 -6.91 -12.76 5.32
CA ARG A 8 -8.09 -11.97 5.64
C ARG A 8 -9.31 -12.61 4.98
N SER A 9 -10.28 -13.04 5.79
CA SER A 9 -11.52 -13.68 5.34
C SER A 9 -12.69 -13.37 6.31
N PRO A 10 -13.91 -13.09 5.81
CA PRO A 10 -14.24 -12.89 4.39
C PRO A 10 -13.54 -11.65 3.82
N ILE A 11 -13.44 -11.55 2.50
CA ILE A 11 -12.88 -10.37 1.83
C ILE A 11 -13.97 -9.71 0.99
N PRO A 12 -14.16 -8.38 1.07
CA PRO A 12 -15.01 -7.67 0.13
C PRO A 12 -14.49 -7.84 -1.30
N THR A 13 -15.41 -7.78 -2.25
CA THR A 13 -15.10 -7.84 -3.68
C THR A 13 -15.75 -6.65 -4.38
N VAL A 14 -15.28 -6.38 -5.59
CA VAL A 14 -15.85 -5.34 -6.45
C VAL A 14 -16.16 -5.94 -7.82
N ASP A 15 -17.24 -5.52 -8.44
CA ASP A 15 -17.56 -5.93 -9.81
C ASP A 15 -16.76 -5.09 -10.82
N LYS A 16 -16.37 -5.69 -11.95
CA LYS A 16 -15.57 -5.03 -13.00
C LYS A 16 -16.24 -3.78 -13.57
N ASP A 17 -17.57 -3.70 -13.51
CA ASP A 17 -18.37 -2.58 -14.04
C ASP A 17 -18.78 -1.58 -12.94
N GLN A 18 -18.40 -1.83 -11.68
CA GLN A 18 -18.47 -0.80 -10.65
C GLN A 18 -17.43 0.29 -10.86
N SER A 19 -17.70 1.47 -10.27
CA SER A 19 -16.81 2.61 -10.42
C SER A 19 -15.52 2.47 -9.60
N LEU A 20 -14.46 3.15 -10.02
CA LEU A 20 -13.25 3.28 -9.21
C LEU A 20 -13.53 4.01 -7.89
N SER A 21 -14.54 4.90 -7.84
CA SER A 21 -14.99 5.53 -6.60
C SER A 21 -15.46 4.50 -5.59
N ASN A 22 -16.30 3.55 -6.01
CA ASN A 22 -16.79 2.46 -5.16
C ASN A 22 -15.64 1.60 -4.65
N ALA A 23 -14.65 1.28 -5.51
CA ALA A 23 -13.48 0.52 -5.09
C ALA A 23 -12.67 1.25 -4.02
N VAL A 24 -12.45 2.57 -4.17
CA VAL A 24 -11.77 3.39 -3.13
C VAL A 24 -12.56 3.41 -1.83
N GLU A 25 -13.88 3.55 -1.89
CA GLU A 25 -14.75 3.59 -0.70
C GLU A 25 -14.70 2.26 0.07
N ILE A 26 -14.75 1.13 -0.63
CA ILE A 26 -14.58 -0.20 0.00
C ILE A 26 -13.18 -0.33 0.60
N MET A 27 -12.12 0.04 -0.14
CA MET A 27 -10.74 0.00 0.36
C MET A 27 -10.54 0.86 1.61
N GLU A 28 -11.14 2.05 1.63
CA GLU A 28 -11.04 2.99 2.75
C GLU A 28 -11.75 2.46 3.98
N TYR A 29 -13.00 2.00 3.81
CA TYR A 29 -13.82 1.49 4.90
C TYR A 29 -13.23 0.23 5.54
N GLU A 30 -12.70 -0.68 4.71
CA GLU A 30 -12.17 -1.98 5.15
C GLU A 30 -10.67 -1.96 5.47
N GLY A 31 -9.99 -0.83 5.24
CA GLY A 31 -8.55 -0.70 5.45
C GLY A 31 -7.73 -1.65 4.55
N LEU A 32 -8.13 -1.78 3.29
CA LEU A 32 -7.54 -2.69 2.30
C LEU A 32 -6.77 -1.92 1.23
N SER A 33 -5.68 -2.52 0.74
CA SER A 33 -4.86 -1.97 -0.35
C SER A 33 -5.16 -2.59 -1.72
N ALA A 34 -5.98 -3.63 -1.74
CA ALA A 34 -6.40 -4.33 -2.95
C ALA A 34 -7.76 -5.02 -2.75
N LEU A 35 -8.49 -5.19 -3.84
CA LEU A 35 -9.76 -5.93 -3.88
C LEU A 35 -9.73 -6.98 -5.00
N PRO A 36 -10.30 -8.18 -4.79
CA PRO A 36 -10.63 -9.09 -5.87
C PRO A 36 -11.74 -8.48 -6.73
N VAL A 37 -11.60 -8.62 -8.05
CA VAL A 37 -12.56 -8.16 -9.04
C VAL A 37 -13.35 -9.34 -9.59
N LEU A 38 -14.66 -9.18 -9.65
CA LEU A 38 -15.60 -10.16 -10.20
C LEU A 38 -16.20 -9.69 -11.53
N ASP A 39 -16.59 -10.65 -12.36
CA ASP A 39 -17.42 -10.50 -13.55
C ASP A 39 -18.51 -11.57 -13.51
N ASP A 40 -19.78 -11.18 -13.40
CA ASP A 40 -20.91 -12.09 -13.20
C ASP A 40 -20.67 -13.11 -12.07
N GLY A 41 -20.06 -12.64 -10.97
CA GLY A 41 -19.73 -13.46 -9.80
C GLY A 41 -18.50 -14.38 -9.94
N ARG A 42 -17.79 -14.33 -11.07
CA ARG A 42 -16.53 -15.07 -11.29
C ARG A 42 -15.34 -14.16 -11.07
N PHE A 43 -14.30 -14.68 -10.42
CA PHE A 43 -13.05 -13.95 -10.26
C PHE A 43 -12.37 -13.71 -11.61
N VAL A 44 -12.02 -12.44 -11.90
CA VAL A 44 -11.36 -12.04 -13.15
C VAL A 44 -10.05 -11.28 -12.95
N GLY A 45 -9.75 -10.82 -11.73
CA GLY A 45 -8.52 -10.07 -11.48
C GLY A 45 -8.50 -9.37 -10.13
N ILE A 46 -7.56 -8.44 -9.97
CA ILE A 46 -7.44 -7.59 -8.79
C ILE A 46 -7.35 -6.12 -9.19
N VAL A 47 -7.80 -5.24 -8.29
CA VAL A 47 -7.54 -3.80 -8.37
C VAL A 47 -6.85 -3.37 -7.09
N THR A 48 -5.77 -2.59 -7.23
CA THR A 48 -4.99 -2.06 -6.10
C THR A 48 -5.08 -0.54 -6.02
N VAL A 49 -4.75 0.01 -4.86
CA VAL A 49 -4.59 1.47 -4.66
C VAL A 49 -3.63 2.07 -5.69
N ARG A 50 -2.56 1.36 -6.04
CA ARG A 50 -1.58 1.81 -7.04
C ARG A 50 -2.19 1.89 -8.44
N ASP A 51 -3.04 0.94 -8.82
CA ASP A 51 -3.70 0.94 -10.12
C ASP A 51 -4.61 2.18 -10.24
N ILE A 52 -5.34 2.49 -9.16
CA ILE A 52 -6.15 3.71 -9.04
C ILE A 52 -5.27 4.97 -9.04
N LEU A 53 -4.17 4.99 -8.27
CA LEU A 53 -3.20 6.10 -8.22
C LEU A 53 -2.64 6.39 -9.61
N SER A 54 -2.32 5.36 -10.40
CA SER A 54 -1.77 5.50 -11.75
C SER A 54 -2.76 6.18 -12.70
N ARG A 55 -4.06 5.99 -12.46
CA ARG A 55 -5.14 6.54 -13.27
C ARG A 55 -5.55 7.93 -12.82
N ILE A 56 -5.83 8.12 -11.53
CA ILE A 56 -6.36 9.38 -10.99
C ILE A 56 -5.43 10.54 -11.35
N TRP A 57 -5.99 11.62 -11.90
CA TRP A 57 -5.24 12.80 -12.34
C TRP A 57 -4.16 12.56 -13.44
N GLY A 58 -4.18 11.41 -14.10
CA GLY A 58 -3.40 11.19 -15.33
C GLY A 58 -3.90 12.07 -16.48
N GLU A 59 -3.04 12.46 -17.41
CA GLU A 59 -3.32 13.47 -18.46
C GLU A 59 -4.67 13.29 -19.16
N ARG A 60 -5.05 12.04 -19.47
CA ARG A 60 -6.29 11.69 -20.17
C ARG A 60 -7.55 11.71 -19.30
N VAL A 61 -7.42 11.76 -17.97
CA VAL A 61 -8.54 11.66 -17.01
C VAL A 61 -8.54 12.75 -15.94
N ARG A 62 -7.72 13.79 -16.09
CA ARG A 62 -7.72 14.97 -15.18
C ARG A 62 -9.11 15.62 -15.02
N MET A 63 -9.93 15.53 -16.07
CA MET A 63 -11.28 16.08 -16.10
C MET A 63 -12.38 15.08 -15.74
N ILE A 64 -12.04 13.80 -15.60
CA ILE A 64 -12.99 12.69 -15.41
C ILE A 64 -12.94 12.26 -13.93
N SER A 65 -14.12 12.17 -13.30
CA SER A 65 -14.23 11.67 -11.92
C SER A 65 -14.01 10.15 -11.90
N LEU A 66 -13.43 9.64 -10.82
CA LEU A 66 -13.39 8.19 -10.55
C LEU A 66 -14.78 7.54 -10.56
N SER A 67 -15.84 8.29 -10.26
CA SER A 67 -17.23 7.80 -10.34
C SER A 67 -17.67 7.42 -11.76
N SER A 68 -16.97 7.91 -12.79
CA SER A 68 -17.27 7.65 -14.20
C SER A 68 -16.31 6.64 -14.85
N LEU A 69 -15.35 6.10 -14.08
CA LEU A 69 -14.38 5.12 -14.57
C LEU A 69 -14.68 3.77 -13.95
N TYR A 70 -14.71 2.72 -14.77
CA TYR A 70 -14.93 1.36 -14.29
C TYR A 70 -13.65 0.72 -13.74
N VAL A 71 -13.81 -0.20 -12.79
CA VAL A 71 -12.73 -1.02 -12.24
C VAL A 71 -11.97 -1.77 -13.34
N SER A 72 -12.69 -2.30 -14.32
CA SER A 72 -12.13 -2.96 -15.51
C SER A 72 -11.11 -2.13 -16.28
N SER A 73 -11.14 -0.80 -16.16
CA SER A 73 -10.22 0.09 -16.87
C SER A 73 -8.80 0.15 -16.30
N VAL A 74 -8.59 -0.37 -15.08
CA VAL A 74 -7.28 -0.37 -14.39
C VAL A 74 -6.93 -1.70 -13.72
N MET A 75 -7.89 -2.60 -13.54
CA MET A 75 -7.64 -3.89 -12.92
C MET A 75 -6.56 -4.68 -13.65
N LYS A 76 -5.88 -5.56 -12.92
CA LYS A 76 -4.96 -6.54 -13.48
C LYS A 76 -5.66 -7.89 -13.57
N THR A 77 -5.73 -8.40 -14.78
CA THR A 77 -6.16 -9.77 -15.09
C THR A 77 -4.95 -10.71 -15.12
N ASP A 78 -5.20 -12.02 -15.18
CA ASP A 78 -4.15 -13.05 -15.30
C ASP A 78 -3.06 -12.91 -14.23
N ILE A 79 -3.51 -12.69 -12.99
CA ILE A 79 -2.62 -12.62 -11.83
C ILE A 79 -2.51 -13.99 -11.16
N PRO A 80 -1.35 -14.32 -10.57
CA PRO A 80 -1.21 -15.51 -9.74
C PRO A 80 -2.27 -15.56 -8.63
N ILE A 81 -2.83 -16.74 -8.42
CA ILE A 81 -3.78 -17.03 -7.34
C ILE A 81 -3.25 -18.20 -6.52
N VAL A 82 -3.73 -18.34 -5.28
CA VAL A 82 -3.46 -19.51 -4.44
C VAL A 82 -4.76 -20.19 -4.03
N SER A 83 -4.68 -21.47 -3.65
CA SER A 83 -5.83 -22.20 -3.11
C SER A 83 -5.75 -22.29 -1.58
N LEU A 84 -6.76 -22.91 -0.98
CA LEU A 84 -6.75 -23.21 0.45
C LEU A 84 -5.63 -24.17 0.86
N ASP A 85 -5.15 -25.00 -0.07
CA ASP A 85 -4.13 -26.00 0.18
C ASP A 85 -2.70 -25.48 -0.09
N SER A 86 -2.57 -24.34 -0.77
CA SER A 86 -1.29 -23.68 -0.99
C SER A 86 -0.58 -23.37 0.34
N SER A 87 0.74 -23.27 0.33
CA SER A 87 1.47 -22.85 1.53
C SER A 87 1.64 -21.34 1.58
N LEU A 88 1.88 -20.78 2.76
CA LEU A 88 2.25 -19.36 2.86
C LEU A 88 3.58 -19.07 2.16
N PHE A 89 4.49 -20.05 2.10
CA PHE A 89 5.76 -19.93 1.39
C PHE A 89 5.54 -19.78 -0.12
N GLU A 90 4.73 -20.65 -0.73
CA GLU A 90 4.33 -20.56 -2.14
C GLU A 90 3.68 -19.21 -2.46
N ALA A 91 2.73 -18.77 -1.63
CA ALA A 91 2.11 -17.45 -1.76
C ALA A 91 3.15 -16.33 -1.72
N SER A 92 4.13 -16.43 -0.82
CA SER A 92 5.22 -15.46 -0.66
C SER A 92 6.15 -15.42 -1.88
N GLU A 93 6.49 -16.58 -2.44
CA GLU A 93 7.29 -16.67 -3.68
C GLU A 93 6.57 -16.00 -4.84
N LEU A 94 5.27 -16.27 -5.01
CA LEU A 94 4.45 -15.63 -6.04
C LEU A 94 4.39 -14.11 -5.84
N MET A 95 4.18 -13.64 -4.59
CA MET A 95 4.14 -12.21 -4.28
C MET A 95 5.46 -11.51 -4.61
N ILE A 96 6.61 -12.11 -4.26
CA ILE A 96 7.93 -11.55 -4.58
C ILE A 96 8.19 -11.56 -6.08
N LYS A 97 8.01 -12.73 -6.73
CA LYS A 97 8.29 -12.94 -8.15
C LYS A 97 7.48 -12.01 -9.05
N HIS A 98 6.20 -11.80 -8.72
CA HIS A 98 5.28 -11.02 -9.54
C HIS A 98 5.07 -9.59 -9.04
N GLY A 99 5.80 -9.14 -8.01
CA GLY A 99 5.68 -7.76 -7.52
C GLY A 99 4.32 -7.47 -6.86
N LEU A 100 3.61 -8.49 -6.37
CA LEU A 100 2.27 -8.33 -5.79
C LEU A 100 2.36 -7.85 -4.35
N ILE A 101 1.40 -7.00 -3.96
CA ILE A 101 1.18 -6.56 -2.58
C ILE A 101 0.13 -7.40 -1.87
N ALA A 102 -0.70 -8.12 -2.64
CA ALA A 102 -1.71 -9.01 -2.15
C ALA A 102 -1.93 -10.15 -3.13
N ILE A 103 -2.30 -11.33 -2.64
CA ILE A 103 -2.61 -12.50 -3.47
C ILE A 103 -3.97 -13.08 -3.03
N PRO A 104 -4.91 -13.30 -3.97
CA PRO A 104 -6.20 -13.85 -3.63
C PRO A 104 -6.14 -15.35 -3.43
N ILE A 105 -6.93 -15.81 -2.44
CA ILE A 105 -7.17 -17.21 -2.18
C ILE A 105 -8.49 -17.58 -2.86
N ILE A 106 -8.41 -18.44 -3.87
CA ILE A 106 -9.55 -18.86 -4.69
C ILE A 106 -9.90 -20.30 -4.34
N ASN A 107 -11.18 -20.55 -4.10
CA ASN A 107 -11.74 -21.89 -3.92
C ASN A 107 -12.97 -22.05 -4.80
N ASN A 108 -13.03 -23.12 -5.61
CA ASN A 108 -14.13 -23.37 -6.56
C ASN A 108 -14.48 -22.15 -7.43
N GLY A 109 -13.45 -21.43 -7.92
CA GLY A 109 -13.59 -20.26 -8.77
C GLY A 109 -14.05 -18.97 -8.06
N LYS A 110 -14.17 -18.98 -6.72
CA LYS A 110 -14.60 -17.83 -5.92
C LYS A 110 -13.49 -17.34 -4.97
N PRO A 111 -13.33 -16.02 -4.78
CA PRO A 111 -12.46 -15.50 -3.74
C PRO A 111 -13.02 -15.82 -2.37
N VAL A 112 -12.23 -16.51 -1.54
CA VAL A 112 -12.59 -16.86 -0.16
C VAL A 112 -11.69 -16.17 0.88
N GLY A 113 -10.63 -15.50 0.43
CA GLY A 113 -9.77 -14.66 1.26
C GLY A 113 -8.67 -14.00 0.44
N MET A 114 -7.82 -13.22 1.10
CA MET A 114 -6.61 -12.64 0.52
C MET A 114 -5.48 -12.62 1.55
N ILE A 115 -4.24 -12.71 1.08
CA ILE A 115 -3.04 -12.49 1.89
C ILE A 115 -2.42 -11.17 1.43
N PHE A 116 -2.10 -10.29 2.38
CA PHE A 116 -1.56 -8.95 2.14
C PHE A 116 -0.13 -8.83 2.68
N GLU A 117 0.75 -8.08 1.99
CA GLU A 117 2.12 -7.85 2.45
C GLU A 117 2.15 -7.15 3.83
N GLU A 118 1.13 -6.34 4.09
CA GLU A 118 0.91 -5.63 5.34
C GLU A 118 0.72 -6.54 6.57
N ASP A 119 0.40 -7.83 6.36
CA ASP A 119 0.18 -8.79 7.46
C ASP A 119 1.44 -9.61 7.82
N PHE A 120 2.45 -9.65 6.95
CA PHE A 120 3.68 -10.42 7.20
C PHE A 120 4.47 -10.05 8.45
N PRO A 121 4.52 -8.78 8.91
CA PRO A 121 5.19 -8.45 10.17
C PRO A 121 4.66 -9.25 11.38
N LYS A 122 3.40 -9.73 11.34
CA LYS A 122 2.79 -10.53 12.42
C LYS A 122 3.58 -11.82 12.73
N LEU A 123 4.28 -12.37 11.74
CA LEU A 123 5.08 -13.59 11.89
C LEU A 123 6.41 -13.37 12.64
N PHE A 124 6.80 -12.11 12.86
CA PHE A 124 8.12 -11.75 13.38
C PHE A 124 8.07 -11.01 14.71
N LEU A 125 6.92 -11.04 15.40
CA LEU A 125 6.72 -10.37 16.69
C LEU A 125 7.61 -10.92 17.81
N ASP A 126 8.13 -12.14 17.66
CA ASP A 126 9.07 -12.77 18.61
C ASP A 126 10.51 -12.85 18.07
N SER A 127 10.79 -12.24 16.91
CA SER A 127 12.12 -12.29 16.28
C SER A 127 13.09 -11.30 16.94
N ASN A 128 14.28 -11.80 17.29
CA ASN A 128 15.38 -11.00 17.84
C ASN A 128 16.43 -10.58 16.81
N ALA A 129 16.17 -10.77 15.51
CA ALA A 129 17.13 -10.36 14.50
C ALA A 129 17.33 -8.84 14.50
N ASP A 130 18.56 -8.43 14.19
CA ASP A 130 18.93 -7.02 14.17
C ASP A 130 18.25 -6.30 12.99
N SER A 131 17.54 -5.20 13.28
CA SER A 131 16.91 -4.39 12.24
C SER A 131 17.92 -3.71 11.31
N SER A 132 19.18 -3.55 11.73
CA SER A 132 20.22 -2.86 10.96
C SER A 132 20.44 -3.46 9.57
N GLU A 133 20.26 -4.77 9.41
CA GLU A 133 20.35 -5.52 8.16
C GLU A 133 19.21 -5.22 7.16
N PHE A 134 18.09 -4.70 7.67
CA PHE A 134 16.84 -4.53 6.93
C PHE A 134 16.50 -3.07 6.64
N ILE A 135 17.29 -2.13 7.16
CA ILE A 135 17.11 -0.69 6.91
C ILE A 135 17.60 -0.35 5.51
N ILE A 136 16.67 0.13 4.68
CA ILE A 136 16.97 0.77 3.41
C ILE A 136 17.49 2.18 3.72
N ARG A 137 18.80 2.38 3.58
CA ARG A 137 19.47 3.67 3.79
C ARG A 137 19.16 4.66 2.67
N ASN A 138 19.24 5.95 2.98
CA ASN A 138 19.02 7.05 2.04
C ASN A 138 17.69 6.90 1.24
N PRO A 139 16.56 6.74 1.94
CA PRO A 139 15.27 6.55 1.31
C PRO A 139 14.87 7.82 0.58
N ARG A 140 13.92 7.71 -0.36
CA ARG A 140 13.25 8.91 -0.86
C ARG A 140 12.48 9.57 0.26
N ILE A 141 12.72 10.86 0.43
CA ILE A 141 12.00 11.74 1.34
C ILE A 141 11.42 12.90 0.53
N VAL A 142 10.38 13.52 1.06
CA VAL A 142 9.81 14.74 0.48
C VAL A 142 9.72 15.82 1.55
N ASP A 143 9.96 17.07 1.17
CA ASP A 143 9.70 18.20 2.06
C ASP A 143 8.18 18.41 2.20
N ILE A 144 7.74 18.91 3.34
CA ILE A 144 6.35 19.23 3.66
C ILE A 144 5.69 20.16 2.62
N ASP A 145 6.46 21.03 1.96
CA ASP A 145 5.99 21.95 0.91
C ASP A 145 6.11 21.36 -0.50
N SER A 146 6.46 20.08 -0.63
CA SER A 146 6.49 19.39 -1.93
C SER A 146 5.10 19.35 -2.55
N SER A 147 4.99 19.67 -3.84
CA SER A 147 3.73 19.53 -4.57
C SER A 147 3.23 18.08 -4.52
N LEU A 148 1.96 17.89 -4.16
CA LEU A 148 1.37 16.55 -4.09
C LEU A 148 1.45 15.79 -5.42
N LEU A 149 1.36 16.49 -6.55
CA LEU A 149 1.52 15.88 -7.87
C LEU A 149 2.93 15.33 -8.10
N ASN A 150 3.96 16.00 -7.57
CA ASN A 150 5.32 15.50 -7.63
C ASN A 150 5.50 14.28 -6.72
N VAL A 151 4.90 14.29 -5.51
CA VAL A 151 4.88 13.13 -4.61
C VAL A 151 4.22 11.92 -5.30
N ARG A 152 3.05 12.14 -5.93
CA ARG A 152 2.37 11.11 -6.74
C ARG A 152 3.27 10.56 -7.85
N LEU A 153 3.92 11.44 -8.61
CA LEU A 153 4.81 11.03 -9.71
C LEU A 153 6.01 10.23 -9.19
N LEU A 154 6.58 10.63 -8.06
CA LEU A 154 7.66 9.92 -7.40
C LEU A 154 7.23 8.51 -6.98
N MET A 155 6.06 8.38 -6.32
CA MET A 155 5.47 7.08 -5.95
C MET A 155 5.26 6.16 -7.16
N LEU A 156 4.77 6.71 -8.26
CA LEU A 156 4.55 5.94 -9.49
C LEU A 156 5.86 5.52 -10.13
N LYS A 157 6.82 6.44 -10.29
CA LYS A 157 8.10 6.17 -10.96
C LYS A 157 8.98 5.18 -10.19
N GLU A 158 9.02 5.30 -8.87
CA GLU A 158 9.91 4.51 -8.03
C GLU A 158 9.20 3.35 -7.31
N ASN A 159 7.96 3.06 -7.68
CA ASN A 159 7.14 1.99 -7.09
C ASN A 159 7.03 2.08 -5.55
N LEU A 160 6.84 3.29 -5.03
CA LEU A 160 6.74 3.56 -3.59
C LEU A 160 5.27 3.68 -3.18
N ARG A 161 4.95 3.15 -1.99
CA ARG A 161 3.62 3.26 -1.36
C ARG A 161 3.65 4.10 -0.08
N PHE A 162 4.84 4.45 0.39
CA PHE A 162 5.11 5.05 1.68
C PHE A 162 6.36 5.93 1.54
N ILE A 163 6.26 7.21 1.88
CA ILE A 163 7.35 8.18 1.78
C ILE A 163 7.43 9.01 3.07
N PRO A 164 8.60 9.06 3.75
CA PRO A 164 8.84 9.99 4.84
C PRO A 164 8.76 11.45 4.39
N VAL A 165 8.11 12.28 5.21
CA VAL A 165 8.02 13.73 5.06
C VAL A 165 8.92 14.40 6.06
N VAL A 166 9.66 15.40 5.59
CA VAL A 166 10.54 16.23 6.41
C VAL A 166 10.13 17.70 6.37
N LYS A 167 10.51 18.44 7.42
CA LYS A 167 10.50 19.91 7.42
C LYS A 167 11.93 20.37 7.65
N GLY A 168 12.58 20.86 6.60
CA GLY A 168 14.04 20.97 6.60
C GLY A 168 14.66 19.58 6.74
N GLU A 169 15.50 19.36 7.75
CA GLU A 169 16.15 18.07 7.99
C GLU A 169 15.36 17.13 8.91
N ARG A 170 14.32 17.65 9.58
CA ARG A 170 13.61 16.91 10.63
C ARG A 170 12.44 16.12 10.05
N PHE A 171 12.35 14.83 10.41
CA PHE A 171 11.18 14.00 10.13
C PHE A 171 9.93 14.53 10.85
N VAL A 172 8.79 14.60 10.13
CA VAL A 172 7.51 15.13 10.65
C VAL A 172 6.30 14.23 10.40
N GLY A 173 6.42 13.22 9.52
CA GLY A 173 5.31 12.34 9.19
C GLY A 173 5.55 11.56 7.92
N VAL A 174 4.48 10.96 7.37
CA VAL A 174 4.56 10.14 6.16
C VAL A 174 3.40 10.45 5.22
N VAL A 175 3.60 10.21 3.93
CA VAL A 175 2.52 10.17 2.93
C VAL A 175 2.47 8.76 2.34
N ARG A 176 1.27 8.21 2.24
CA ARG A 176 0.98 6.92 1.61
C ARG A 176 0.29 7.14 0.27
N ASP A 177 0.38 6.15 -0.62
CA ASP A 177 -0.35 6.16 -1.89
C ASP A 177 -1.87 6.39 -1.71
N PHE A 178 -2.45 5.78 -0.67
CA PHE A 178 -3.86 5.93 -0.33
C PHE A 178 -4.24 7.36 0.03
N ASP A 179 -3.40 8.08 0.79
CA ASP A 179 -3.66 9.47 1.19
C ASP A 179 -3.78 10.40 -0.05
N ILE A 180 -3.01 10.10 -1.10
CA ILE A 180 -3.09 10.83 -2.38
C ILE A 180 -4.37 10.47 -3.13
N VAL A 181 -4.78 9.20 -3.14
CA VAL A 181 -6.00 8.77 -3.83
C VAL A 181 -7.24 9.41 -3.18
N THR A 182 -7.35 9.37 -1.85
CA THR A 182 -8.52 9.87 -1.13
C THR A 182 -8.68 11.38 -1.26
N VAL A 183 -7.62 12.17 -1.12
CA VAL A 183 -7.69 13.63 -1.28
C VAL A 183 -8.03 14.05 -2.70
N LEU A 184 -7.48 13.36 -3.72
CA LEU A 184 -7.76 13.67 -5.11
C LEU A 184 -9.21 13.28 -5.48
N LYS A 185 -9.70 12.14 -4.97
CA LYS A 185 -11.11 11.74 -5.07
C LYS A 185 -12.01 12.80 -4.44
N PHE A 186 -11.72 13.20 -3.20
CA PHE A 186 -12.48 14.22 -2.49
C PHE A 186 -12.59 15.52 -3.29
N ILE A 187 -11.50 15.98 -3.90
CA ILE A 187 -11.53 17.17 -4.75
C ILE A 187 -12.37 16.96 -6.00
N GLN A 188 -12.25 15.80 -6.67
CA GLN A 188 -13.09 15.50 -7.83
C GLN A 188 -14.59 15.49 -7.47
N ASP A 189 -14.94 14.98 -6.29
CA ASP A 189 -16.34 14.84 -5.85
C ASP A 189 -16.93 16.16 -5.33
N LYS A 190 -16.15 16.96 -4.59
CA LYS A 190 -16.67 18.13 -3.86
C LYS A 190 -16.34 19.48 -4.50
N VAL A 191 -15.37 19.55 -5.40
CA VAL A 191 -14.96 20.80 -6.04
C VAL A 191 -15.52 20.89 -7.46
N SER A 192 -16.10 22.02 -7.81
CA SER A 192 -16.62 22.27 -9.16
C SER A 192 -15.50 22.19 -10.20
N SER A 193 -15.83 21.70 -11.40
CA SER A 193 -14.88 21.43 -12.48
C SER A 193 -13.97 22.64 -12.80
N GLN A 194 -14.50 23.85 -12.74
CA GLN A 194 -13.77 25.11 -12.97
C GLN A 194 -12.63 25.39 -11.96
N HIS A 195 -12.69 24.84 -10.74
CA HIS A 195 -11.69 25.07 -9.69
C HIS A 195 -10.85 23.83 -9.35
N ARG A 196 -11.16 22.64 -9.90
CA ARG A 196 -10.43 21.40 -9.60
C ARG A 196 -8.95 21.52 -9.91
N VAL A 197 -8.59 22.04 -11.09
CA VAL A 197 -7.19 22.11 -11.54
C VAL A 197 -6.35 23.01 -10.64
N SER A 198 -6.84 24.20 -10.30
CA SER A 198 -6.14 25.11 -9.39
C SER A 198 -6.02 24.50 -8.00
N ARG A 199 -7.10 23.88 -7.49
CA ARG A 199 -7.11 23.24 -6.17
C ARG A 199 -6.13 22.09 -6.05
N VAL A 200 -6.05 21.21 -7.06
CA VAL A 200 -5.07 20.11 -7.03
C VAL A 200 -3.64 20.64 -7.17
N LYS A 201 -3.39 21.66 -8.00
CA LYS A 201 -2.05 22.27 -8.14
C LYS A 201 -1.56 22.95 -6.87
N SER A 202 -2.47 23.46 -6.04
CA SER A 202 -2.11 24.06 -4.75
C SER A 202 -1.74 23.03 -3.68
N LEU A 203 -2.17 21.77 -3.80
CA LEU A 203 -1.92 20.77 -2.77
C LEU A 203 -0.43 20.48 -2.57
N ARG A 204 -0.09 20.26 -1.30
CA ARG A 204 1.23 19.96 -0.77
C ARG A 204 1.24 18.65 0.00
N ALA A 205 2.44 18.16 0.33
CA ALA A 205 2.60 17.00 1.19
C ALA A 205 1.98 17.24 2.58
N SER A 206 2.11 18.46 3.14
CA SER A 206 1.47 18.87 4.39
C SER A 206 -0.04 18.66 4.42
N ASP A 207 -0.73 18.85 3.29
CA ASP A 207 -2.19 18.77 3.23
C ASP A 207 -2.72 17.34 3.41
N VAL A 208 -1.87 16.33 3.24
CA VAL A 208 -2.25 14.92 3.22
C VAL A 208 -1.42 14.05 4.16
N MET A 209 -0.25 14.54 4.58
CA MET A 209 0.65 13.78 5.42
C MET A 209 -0.01 13.45 6.75
N ARG A 210 0.41 12.32 7.32
CA ARG A 210 -0.02 11.88 8.63
C ARG A 210 1.18 11.86 9.55
N SER A 211 1.01 12.40 10.75
CA SER A 211 1.90 12.06 11.86
C SER A 211 1.80 10.55 12.10
N THR A 212 2.93 9.89 12.28
CA THR A 212 3.01 8.45 12.51
C THR A 212 3.89 8.18 13.72
N LYS A 213 3.58 7.12 14.47
CA LYS A 213 4.48 6.59 15.51
C LYS A 213 5.33 5.43 15.00
N ALA A 214 5.23 5.06 13.72
CA ALA A 214 6.04 4.02 13.11
C ALA A 214 7.41 4.59 12.73
N TYR A 215 8.16 4.99 13.75
CA TYR A 215 9.56 5.38 13.62
C TYR A 215 10.33 4.87 14.82
N PHE A 216 11.64 4.71 14.66
CA PHE A 216 12.53 4.23 15.71
C PHE A 216 13.92 4.84 15.60
N TYR A 217 14.63 4.86 16.71
CA TYR A 217 16.03 5.27 16.81
C TYR A 217 16.92 4.06 17.03
N GLY A 218 18.17 4.14 16.58
CA GLY A 218 19.13 3.04 16.71
C GLY A 218 18.71 1.80 15.91
N TYR A 219 19.06 0.63 16.43
CA TYR A 219 18.87 -0.67 15.79
C TYR A 219 18.17 -1.65 16.73
N PRO A 220 16.88 -1.45 17.03
CA PRO A 220 16.14 -2.37 17.89
C PRO A 220 15.95 -3.72 17.17
N PRO A 221 15.58 -4.79 17.90
CA PRO A 221 15.15 -6.04 17.28
C PRO A 221 14.02 -5.82 16.26
N ILE A 222 14.02 -6.62 15.20
CA ILE A 222 13.04 -6.52 14.11
C ILE A 222 11.59 -6.72 14.59
N SER A 223 11.38 -7.45 15.69
CA SER A 223 10.07 -7.57 16.37
C SER A 223 9.50 -6.22 16.83
N VAL A 224 10.34 -5.33 17.36
CA VAL A 224 9.93 -3.98 17.77
C VAL A 224 9.50 -3.19 16.54
N VAL A 225 10.27 -3.26 15.46
CA VAL A 225 9.95 -2.60 14.19
C VAL A 225 8.65 -3.17 13.59
N ALA A 226 8.49 -4.50 13.61
CA ALA A 226 7.27 -5.17 13.15
C ALA A 226 6.04 -4.67 13.92
N LYS A 227 6.14 -4.56 15.25
CA LYS A 227 5.07 -4.03 16.09
C LYS A 227 4.73 -2.58 15.75
N LEU A 228 5.73 -1.70 15.62
CA LEU A 228 5.53 -0.31 15.23
C LEU A 228 4.79 -0.18 13.89
N ILE A 229 5.17 -1.02 12.93
CA ILE A 229 4.52 -1.06 11.61
C ILE A 229 3.06 -1.48 11.73
N LEU A 230 2.77 -2.55 12.48
CA LEU A 230 1.41 -3.07 12.64
C LEU A 230 0.49 -2.08 13.36
N ASP A 231 1.00 -1.44 14.43
CA ASP A 231 0.24 -0.49 15.24
C ASP A 231 -0.18 0.76 14.41
N GLU A 232 0.55 1.08 13.33
CA GLU A 232 0.33 2.28 12.49
C GLU A 232 -0.19 1.97 11.07
N GLY A 233 -0.63 0.74 10.82
CA GLY A 233 -1.33 0.36 9.58
C GLY A 233 -0.42 -0.14 8.44
N GLY A 234 0.72 -0.74 8.77
CA GLY A 234 1.22 -1.90 8.00
C GLY A 234 2.05 -1.63 6.74
N LEU A 235 2.59 -0.43 6.47
CA LEU A 235 3.40 -0.20 5.25
C LEU A 235 4.91 -0.14 5.49
N GLY A 236 5.32 0.39 6.63
CA GLY A 236 6.74 0.52 6.96
C GLY A 236 6.97 1.43 8.16
N ALA A 237 8.22 1.46 8.62
CA ALA A 237 8.68 2.30 9.70
C ALA A 237 9.91 3.10 9.29
N VAL A 238 10.06 4.30 9.85
CA VAL A 238 11.17 5.21 9.56
C VAL A 238 12.27 5.06 10.61
N ALA A 239 13.49 4.75 10.18
CA ALA A 239 14.66 4.81 11.04
C ALA A 239 15.15 6.25 11.11
N LEU A 240 15.40 6.76 12.31
CA LEU A 240 15.83 8.13 12.56
C LEU A 240 17.19 8.18 13.26
N ASN A 241 17.95 9.22 12.95
CA ASN A 241 19.12 9.64 13.73
C ASN A 241 18.68 10.36 15.01
N GLU A 242 19.59 10.52 15.99
CA GLU A 242 19.29 11.20 17.27
C GLU A 242 18.80 12.66 17.11
N ASP A 243 19.22 13.33 16.03
CA ASP A 243 18.77 14.68 15.67
C ASP A 243 17.39 14.72 14.99
N ASN A 244 16.71 13.57 14.89
CA ASN A 244 15.42 13.36 14.23
C ASN A 244 15.48 13.54 12.70
N SER A 245 16.67 13.46 12.08
CA SER A 245 16.80 13.32 10.63
C SER A 245 16.56 11.88 10.16
N VAL A 246 16.11 11.72 8.92
CA VAL A 246 15.77 10.40 8.35
C VAL A 246 17.06 9.64 8.00
N LEU A 247 17.26 8.51 8.67
CA LEU A 247 18.37 7.58 8.43
C LEU A 247 18.02 6.54 7.35
N GLY A 248 16.77 6.04 7.39
CA GLY A 248 16.35 4.92 6.58
C GLY A 248 14.89 4.57 6.73
N ILE A 249 14.46 3.52 6.02
CA ILE A 249 13.12 2.92 6.19
C ILE A 249 13.21 1.40 6.24
N VAL A 250 12.27 0.79 6.94
CA VAL A 250 11.98 -0.65 6.89
C VAL A 250 10.59 -0.82 6.29
N ASN A 251 10.49 -1.42 5.11
CA ASN A 251 9.22 -1.65 4.42
C ASN A 251 8.68 -3.05 4.72
N VAL A 252 7.36 -3.23 4.75
CA VAL A 252 6.76 -4.55 5.07
C VAL A 252 7.18 -5.68 4.16
N ARG A 253 7.56 -5.37 2.91
CA ARG A 253 8.03 -6.36 1.95
C ARG A 253 9.29 -7.10 2.41
N ILE A 254 10.06 -6.55 3.37
CA ILE A 254 11.22 -7.25 3.92
C ILE A 254 10.83 -8.51 4.70
N PHE A 255 9.68 -8.50 5.38
CA PHE A 255 9.22 -9.64 6.17
C PHE A 255 8.85 -10.85 5.28
N ILE A 256 8.35 -10.60 4.06
CA ILE A 256 8.17 -11.66 3.06
C ILE A 256 9.53 -12.26 2.66
N LYS A 257 10.52 -11.40 2.40
CA LYS A 257 11.88 -11.87 2.04
C LYS A 257 12.54 -12.64 3.19
N MET A 258 12.37 -12.19 4.43
CA MET A 258 12.87 -12.89 5.62
C MET A 258 12.24 -14.28 5.74
N LEU A 259 10.92 -14.40 5.52
CA LEU A 259 10.22 -15.69 5.53
C LEU A 259 10.81 -16.65 4.49
N LEU A 260 11.10 -16.16 3.29
CA LEU A 260 11.69 -16.96 2.21
C LEU A 260 13.15 -17.34 2.49
N SER A 261 13.94 -16.44 3.08
CA SER A 261 15.37 -16.67 3.36
C SER A 261 15.63 -17.55 4.57
N TRP A 262 14.79 -17.45 5.61
CA TRP A 262 15.03 -18.17 6.87
C TRP A 262 14.38 -19.54 6.93
N GLY A 263 13.54 -19.88 5.93
CA GLY A 263 12.93 -21.20 5.82
C GLY A 263 12.36 -21.65 7.16
N PHE A 264 11.22 -21.08 7.59
CA PHE A 264 10.50 -21.61 8.75
C PHE A 264 10.01 -23.03 8.42
N VAL A 265 10.88 -24.02 8.66
CA VAL A 265 10.58 -25.45 8.71
C VAL A 265 9.86 -25.74 10.02
#